data_AF-A0A850QJD1-F1
#
_entry.id   AF-A0A850QJD1-F1
#
_cell.length_a   1.000
_cell.length_b   1.000
_cell.length_c   1.000
_cell.angle_alpha   90.00
_cell.angle_beta   90.00
_cell.angle_gamma   90.00
#
_symmetry.space_group_name_H-M   'P 1'
#
loop_
_entity.id
_entity.type
_entity.pdbx_description
1 polymer ?
#
loop_
_entity_poly.entity_id
_entity_poly.type
_entity_poly.pdbx_seq_one_letter_code
_entity_poly.pdbx_strand_id
1 'polypeptide(L)'
;QLYRLGGDEFAILMPETDPTKIYEVLNRVRSAVEHSPLIYLRAKIYCTLSIGAVVHSNQDAEALIYQSDLQMYKSKQHGRNRISITY
;
A
#
# COMPACT_ATOMS: atom_id res chain seq x y z
N GLN A 1 -7.05 -4.94 8.72
CA GLN A 1 -6.90 -6.38 8.37
C GLN A 1 -6.01 -6.49 7.15
N LEU A 2 -5.11 -7.47 7.08
CA LEU A 2 -4.16 -7.67 5.98
C LEU A 2 -4.53 -8.93 5.20
N TYR A 3 -4.53 -8.83 3.87
CA TYR A 3 -4.87 -9.91 2.95
C TYR A 3 -3.80 -10.02 1.87
N ARG A 4 -3.49 -11.24 1.44
CA ARG A 4 -2.66 -11.50 0.25
C ARG A 4 -3.58 -11.79 -0.92
N LEU A 5 -3.45 -11.03 -2.01
CA LEU A 5 -4.30 -11.17 -3.19
C LEU A 5 -3.74 -12.19 -4.18
N GLY A 6 -2.41 -12.27 -4.27
CA GLY A 6 -1.70 -13.14 -5.20
C GLY A 6 -0.28 -12.60 -5.44
N GLY A 7 0.64 -13.43 -5.94
CA GLY A 7 2.01 -12.96 -6.25
C GLY A 7 2.66 -12.22 -5.08
N ASP A 8 3.07 -10.97 -5.34
CA ASP A 8 3.62 -9.98 -4.41
C ASP A 8 2.61 -8.90 -3.99
N GLU A 9 1.31 -9.11 -4.23
CA GLU A 9 0.24 -8.15 -3.98
C GLU A 9 -0.51 -8.42 -2.66
N PHE A 10 -0.72 -7.33 -1.91
CA PHE A 10 -1.37 -7.33 -0.61
C PHE A 10 -2.39 -6.20 -0.52
N ALA A 11 -3.50 -6.45 0.18
CA ALA A 11 -4.52 -5.46 0.49
C ALA A 11 -4.63 -5.25 2.00
N ILE A 12 -4.85 -4.00 2.41
CA ILE A 12 -5.11 -3.65 3.80
C ILE A 12 -6.50 -3.01 3.88
N LEU A 13 -7.42 -3.67 4.58
CA LEU A 13 -8.72 -3.08 4.92
C LEU A 13 -8.60 -2.34 6.25
N MET A 14 -8.92 -1.05 6.24
CA MET A 14 -8.79 -0.14 7.38
C MET A 14 -10.15 0.44 7.78
N PRO A 15 -10.98 -0.30 8.54
CA PRO A 15 -12.25 0.22 9.04
C PRO A 15 -12.01 1.36 10.04
N GLU A 16 -12.98 2.27 10.14
CA GLU A 16 -13.02 3.32 11.18
C GLU A 16 -11.76 4.18 11.27
N THR A 17 -11.05 4.32 10.15
CA THR A 17 -9.81 5.09 10.10
C THR A 17 -10.10 6.54 9.77
N ASP A 18 -9.57 7.44 10.60
CA ASP A 18 -9.55 8.88 10.33
C ASP A 18 -8.85 9.16 8.98
N PRO A 19 -9.58 9.71 7.99
CA PRO A 19 -9.04 10.06 6.67
C PRO A 19 -7.79 10.91 6.74
N THR A 20 -7.71 11.79 7.74
CA THR A 20 -6.59 12.72 7.88
C THR A 20 -5.29 12.01 8.27
N LYS A 21 -5.38 10.80 8.83
CA LYS A 21 -4.24 10.01 9.32
C LYS A 21 -3.83 8.88 8.40
N ILE A 22 -4.59 8.61 7.34
CA ILE A 22 -4.34 7.47 6.47
C ILE A 22 -2.92 7.49 5.88
N TYR A 23 -2.45 8.67 5.47
CA TYR A 23 -1.14 8.82 4.85
C TYR A 23 -0.03 8.46 5.83
N GLU A 24 -0.13 8.91 7.09
CA GLU A 24 0.84 8.61 8.13
C GLU A 24 0.93 7.11 8.41
N VAL A 25 -0.22 6.44 8.50
CA VAL A 25 -0.27 4.98 8.73
C VAL A 25 0.37 4.23 7.57
N LEU A 26 0.01 4.57 6.32
CA LEU A 26 0.57 3.92 5.14
C LEU A 26 2.07 4.22 4.99
N ASN A 27 2.52 5.43 5.32
CA ASN A 27 3.94 5.80 5.27
C ASN A 27 4.76 5.05 6.33
N ARG A 28 4.17 4.79 7.50
CA ARG A 28 4.80 3.91 8.49
C ARG A 28 4.98 2.49 7.97
N VAL A 29 3.97 1.92 7.30
CA VAL A 29 4.08 0.58 6.69
C VAL A 29 5.14 0.57 5.59
N ARG A 30 5.10 1.53 4.66
CA ARG A 30 6.08 1.66 3.57
C ARG A 30 7.51 1.76 4.11
N SER A 31 7.73 2.66 5.08
CA SER A 31 9.04 2.90 5.69
C SER A 31 9.54 1.68 6.46
N ALA A 32 8.66 0.97 7.17
CA ALA A 32 9.03 -0.25 7.89
C ALA A 32 9.59 -1.33 6.95
N VAL A 33 8.98 -1.52 5.78
CA VAL A 33 9.49 -2.48 4.79
C VAL A 33 10.81 -2.02 4.16
N GLU A 34 10.90 -0.75 3.78
CA GLU A 34 12.13 -0.16 3.22
C GLU A 34 13.35 -0.34 4.13
N HIS A 35 13.16 -0.20 5.45
CA HIS A 35 14.24 -0.26 6.44
C HIS A 35 14.39 -1.65 7.10
N SER A 36 13.60 -2.65 6.70
CA SER A 36 13.66 -4.02 7.24
C SER A 36 14.13 -5.00 6.16
N PRO A 37 15.45 -5.09 5.92
CA PRO A 37 15.97 -6.02 4.91
C PRO A 37 15.72 -7.47 5.32
N LEU A 38 15.36 -8.30 4.34
CA LEU A 38 15.30 -9.75 4.51
C LEU A 38 16.72 -10.32 4.54
N ILE A 39 17.05 -11.06 5.59
CA ILE A 39 18.33 -11.78 5.67
C ILE A 39 18.16 -13.16 5.07
N TYR A 40 18.85 -13.43 3.96
CA TYR A 40 18.82 -14.73 3.28
C TYR A 40 20.23 -15.16 2.91
N LEU A 41 20.66 -16.34 3.36
CA LEU A 41 22.02 -16.87 3.13
C LEU A 41 23.14 -15.86 3.43
N ARG A 42 23.01 -15.10 4.52
CA ARG A 42 23.92 -14.01 4.95
C ARG A 42 23.96 -12.77 4.04
N ALA A 43 23.14 -12.73 2.98
CA ALA A 43 22.92 -11.52 2.19
C ALA A 43 21.72 -10.72 2.74
N LYS A 44 21.79 -9.39 2.61
CA LYS A 44 20.67 -8.48 2.87
C LYS A 44 19.93 -8.22 1.56
N ILE A 45 18.64 -8.54 1.53
CA ILE A 45 17.76 -8.25 0.40
C ILE A 45 16.85 -7.09 0.82
N TYR A 46 16.95 -5.98 0.10
CA TYR A 46 16.13 -4.80 0.32
C TYR A 46 14.94 -4.81 -0.63
N CYS A 47 13.77 -4.48 -0.11
CA CYS A 47 12.56 -4.33 -0.90
C CYS A 47 11.81 -3.08 -0.44
N THR A 48 10.96 -2.55 -1.32
CA THR A 48 10.14 -1.37 -1.04
C THR A 48 8.70 -1.64 -1.48
N LEU A 49 7.76 -0.82 -1.00
CA LEU A 49 6.36 -0.91 -1.35
C LEU A 49 5.89 0.31 -2.14
N SER A 50 5.09 0.09 -3.17
CA SER A 50 4.24 1.12 -3.78
C SER A 50 2.81 0.87 -3.36
N ILE A 51 2.16 1.87 -2.76
CA ILE A 51 0.84 1.72 -2.14
C ILE A 51 -0.16 2.63 -2.84
N GLY A 52 -1.26 2.05 -3.28
CA GLY A 52 -2.46 2.79 -3.68
C GLY A 52 -3.54 2.67 -2.62
N ALA A 53 -4.22 3.77 -2.31
CA ALA A 53 -5.30 3.78 -1.32
C ALA A 53 -6.48 4.64 -1.77
N VAL A 54 -7.66 4.23 -1.31
CA VAL A 54 -8.92 4.95 -1.47
C VAL A 54 -9.51 5.15 -0.09
N VAL A 55 -9.91 6.37 0.22
CA VAL A 55 -10.60 6.73 1.46
C VAL A 55 -12.04 7.11 1.13
N HIS A 56 -12.99 6.67 1.96
CA HIS A 56 -14.42 7.03 1.87
C HIS A 56 -15.03 6.98 0.46
N SER A 57 -15.45 5.79 0.03
CA SER A 57 -16.28 5.65 -1.17
C SER A 57 -17.56 4.89 -0.84
N ASN A 58 -18.69 5.35 -1.41
CA ASN A 58 -19.96 4.63 -1.39
C ASN A 58 -20.04 3.60 -2.54
N GLN A 59 -18.90 3.13 -3.03
CA GLN A 59 -18.83 2.17 -4.13
C GLN A 59 -18.78 0.75 -3.58
N ASP A 60 -19.04 -0.22 -4.45
CA ASP A 60 -18.84 -1.62 -4.12
C ASP A 60 -17.35 -1.98 -3.98
N ALA A 61 -17.11 -3.20 -3.49
CA ALA A 61 -15.77 -3.69 -3.25
C ALA A 61 -14.92 -3.78 -4.52
N GLU A 62 -15.52 -4.10 -5.67
CA GLU A 62 -14.81 -4.25 -6.95
C GLU A 62 -14.28 -2.89 -7.43
N ALA A 63 -15.12 -1.86 -7.37
CA ALA A 63 -14.75 -0.49 -7.67
C ALA A 63 -13.66 0.04 -6.72
N LEU A 64 -13.75 -0.27 -5.42
CA LEU A 64 -12.73 0.12 -4.43
C LEU A 64 -11.37 -0.52 -4.71
N ILE A 65 -11.35 -1.80 -5.06
CA ILE A 65 -10.12 -2.53 -5.44
C ILE A 65 -9.54 -1.91 -6.70
N TYR A 66 -10.36 -1.71 -7.73
CA TYR A 66 -9.93 -1.11 -9.00
C TYR A 66 -9.35 0.29 -8.81
N GLN A 67 -10.00 1.16 -8.02
CA GLN A 67 -9.50 2.50 -7.74
C GLN A 67 -8.18 2.46 -6.93
N SER A 68 -8.07 1.55 -5.96
CA SER A 68 -6.83 1.36 -5.20
C SER A 68 -5.69 0.90 -6.10
N ASP A 69 -5.96 0.01 -7.06
CA ASP A 69 -4.99 -0.41 -8.07
C ASP A 69 -4.54 0.75 -8.97
N LEU A 70 -5.47 1.59 -9.45
CA LEU A 70 -5.12 2.79 -10.21
C LEU A 70 -4.19 3.72 -9.42
N GLN A 71 -4.43 3.92 -8.13
CA GLN A 71 -3.51 4.72 -7.30
C GLN A 71 -2.16 4.01 -7.10
N MET A 72 -2.13 2.69 -6.96
CA MET A 72 -0.89 1.92 -6.86
C MET A 72 -0.08 2.06 -8.15
N TYR A 73 -0.74 1.98 -9.30
CA TYR A 73 -0.13 2.20 -10.61
C TYR A 73 0.48 3.60 -10.71
N LYS A 74 -0.23 4.66 -10.27
CA LYS A 74 0.34 6.01 -10.17
C LYS A 74 1.59 6.04 -9.30
N SER A 75 1.59 5.36 -8.14
CA SER A 75 2.77 5.25 -7.29
C SER A 75 3.95 4.60 -8.01
N LYS A 76 3.71 3.55 -8.80
CA LYS A 76 4.76 2.88 -9.61
C LYS A 76 5.30 3.83 -10.70
N GLN A 77 4.42 4.50 -11.43
CA GLN A 77 4.77 5.41 -12.53
C GLN A 77 5.60 6.62 -12.08
N HIS A 78 5.34 7.16 -10.90
CA HIS A 78 6.06 8.34 -10.43
C HIS A 78 7.43 8.04 -9.84
N GLY A 79 7.85 6.77 -9.80
CA GLY A 79 9.18 6.37 -9.33
C GLY A 79 9.19 5.42 -8.13
N ARG A 80 8.09 4.68 -7.92
CA ARG A 80 7.94 3.62 -6.90
C ARG A 80 8.18 4.10 -5.46
N ASN A 81 8.19 3.17 -4.50
CA ASN A 81 8.46 3.41 -3.08
C ASN A 81 7.71 4.63 -2.51
N ARG A 82 6.40 4.70 -2.77
CA ARG A 82 5.56 5.86 -2.46
C ARG A 82 4.11 5.47 -2.31
N ILE A 83 3.31 6.45 -1.92
CA ILE A 83 1.89 6.31 -1.66
C ILE A 83 1.13 7.28 -2.58
N SER A 84 0.05 6.82 -3.18
CA SER A 84 -0.94 7.67 -3.85
C SER A 84 -2.31 7.37 -3.25
N ILE A 85 -3.04 8.42 -2.91
CA ILE A 85 -4.31 8.32 -2.20
C ILE A 85 -5.34 9.14 -2.95
N THR A 86 -6.54 8.59 -3.07
CA THR A 86 -7.73 9.37 -3.43
C THR A 86 -8.70 9.36 -2.25
N TYR A 87 -9.39 10.48 -2.07
CA TYR A 87 -10.42 10.67 -1.07
C TYR A 87 -11.80 10.75 -1.73
#